data_AF-A0A6N2YTT7-F1
#
_entry.id   AF-A0A6N2YTT7-F1
#
_cell.length_a   1.000
_cell.length_b   1.000
_cell.length_c   1.000
_cell.angle_alpha   90.00
_cell.angle_beta   90.00
_cell.angle_gamma   90.00
#
_symmetry.space_group_name_H-M   'P 1'
#
loop_
_entity.id
_entity.type
_entity.pdbx_description
1 polymer ?
#
loop_
_entity_poly.entity_id
_entity_poly.type
_entity_poly.pdbx_seq_one_letter_code
_entity_poly.pdbx_strand_id
1 'polypeptide(L)'
;MKCKELSEELEVSERQIKSYKMYLEQAGIFINSTPGIYGGYEIDKCNSISLIKLLDSEVSILDMINSQLEYNNDIYKNEFNNIVEKIKAVLNTGEKSDTYMDYFTVQAQCNCDYESEKNKCNEIIRAYTTKHKFWIEYYSLNSGNSERIVHPYGLFNYKSDTYMVAFCEKRFKFIDFKLCRIKDYKVLEEKYNVDKSFSWDEYSKNSIGIYKGEEISVVIKISHPFSTIIKEKVWVNNQQIIEYDDKSIMFKAKMRGYEEIKSWILSMGAYVEVVEPDRLRNDILLEIEKMKKIY
;
A
#
# COMPACT_ATOMS: atom_id res chain seq x y z
N MET A 1 5.04 -42.78 17.79
CA MET A 1 6.28 -43.57 18.03
C MET A 1 6.64 -43.54 19.51
N LYS A 2 7.24 -44.60 20.04
CA LYS A 2 7.68 -44.63 21.45
C LYS A 2 8.91 -43.77 21.67
N CYS A 3 9.12 -43.34 22.92
CA CYS A 3 10.30 -42.54 23.30
C CYS A 3 11.62 -43.25 22.95
N LYS A 4 11.67 -44.57 23.15
CA LYS A 4 12.83 -45.41 22.84
C LYS A 4 13.08 -45.51 21.33
N GLU A 5 12.04 -45.79 20.56
CA GLU A 5 12.10 -45.83 19.08
C GLU A 5 12.59 -44.50 18.51
N LEU A 6 12.07 -43.37 19.01
CA LEU A 6 12.52 -42.04 18.60
C LEU A 6 13.96 -41.75 19.00
N SER A 7 14.42 -42.27 20.14
CA SER A 7 15.80 -42.09 20.60
C SER A 7 16.81 -42.86 19.73
N GLU A 8 16.42 -44.06 19.25
CA GLU A 8 17.20 -44.88 18.35
C GLU A 8 17.25 -44.26 16.95
N GLU A 9 16.10 -43.83 16.41
CA GLU A 9 16.01 -43.22 15.07
C GLU A 9 16.77 -41.88 14.95
N LEU A 10 16.72 -41.07 16.01
CA LEU A 10 17.36 -39.74 16.03
C LEU A 10 18.77 -39.76 16.61
N GLU A 11 19.31 -40.94 16.94
CA GLU A 11 20.64 -41.14 17.54
C GLU A 11 20.89 -40.26 18.78
N VAL A 12 19.89 -40.13 19.65
CA VAL A 12 19.94 -39.30 20.87
C VAL A 12 19.48 -40.06 22.10
N SER A 13 19.73 -39.54 23.29
CA SER A 13 19.21 -40.12 24.52
C SER A 13 17.69 -39.92 24.67
N GLU A 14 17.00 -40.84 25.33
CA GLU A 14 15.57 -40.67 25.69
C GLU A 14 15.29 -39.38 26.50
N ARG A 15 16.29 -38.91 27.26
CA ARG A 15 16.22 -37.62 27.99
C ARG A 15 16.18 -36.43 27.03
N GLN A 16 16.94 -36.49 25.93
CA GLN A 16 16.90 -35.47 24.88
C GLN A 16 15.55 -35.50 24.15
N ILE A 17 14.97 -36.68 23.88
CA ILE A 17 13.61 -36.77 23.29
C ILE A 17 12.57 -36.04 24.14
N LYS A 18 12.59 -36.21 25.47
CA LYS A 18 11.71 -35.47 26.38
C LYS A 18 11.98 -33.95 26.37
N SER A 19 13.23 -33.55 26.22
CA SER A 19 13.62 -32.14 26.13
C SER A 19 13.18 -31.52 24.80
N TYR A 20 13.32 -32.25 23.68
CA TYR A 20 12.85 -31.86 22.37
C TYR A 20 11.33 -31.70 22.33
N LYS A 21 10.60 -32.60 22.99
CA LYS A 21 9.15 -32.45 23.18
C LYS A 21 8.82 -31.09 23.81
N MET A 22 9.50 -30.74 24.90
CA MET A 22 9.28 -29.47 25.60
C MET A 22 9.63 -28.25 24.73
N TYR A 23 10.71 -28.32 23.94
CA TYR A 23 11.08 -27.24 23.02
C TYR A 23 10.07 -27.09 21.87
N LEU A 24 9.56 -28.19 21.33
CA LEU A 24 8.52 -28.18 20.31
C LEU A 24 7.22 -27.58 20.87
N GLU A 25 6.83 -27.95 22.09
CA GLU A 25 5.66 -27.38 22.77
C GLU A 25 5.83 -25.88 23.04
N GLN A 26 7.02 -25.43 23.45
CA GLN A 26 7.34 -23.99 23.59
C GLN A 26 7.31 -23.23 22.26
N ALA A 27 7.61 -23.90 21.15
CA ALA A 27 7.50 -23.36 19.80
C ALA A 27 6.07 -23.43 19.23
N GLY A 28 5.08 -23.88 20.02
CA GLY A 28 3.68 -24.00 19.60
C GLY A 28 3.34 -25.27 18.83
N ILE A 29 4.26 -26.23 18.75
CA ILE A 29 4.05 -27.55 18.15
C ILE A 29 3.73 -28.55 19.27
N PHE A 30 2.44 -28.79 19.50
CA PHE A 30 2.00 -29.65 20.58
C PHE A 30 2.17 -31.14 20.23
N ILE A 31 2.56 -31.95 21.22
CA ILE A 31 2.78 -33.39 21.06
C ILE A 31 1.91 -34.13 22.07
N ASN A 32 0.95 -34.91 21.55
CA ASN A 32 0.12 -35.80 22.32
C ASN A 32 0.97 -36.96 22.86
N SER A 33 0.75 -37.31 24.13
CA SER A 33 1.40 -38.44 24.78
C SER A 33 0.33 -39.42 25.26
N THR A 34 0.32 -40.60 24.66
CA THR A 34 -0.58 -41.68 25.05
C THR A 34 0.19 -42.65 25.94
N PRO A 35 -0.15 -42.81 27.23
CA PRO A 35 0.50 -43.78 28.10
C PRO A 35 0.06 -45.22 27.78
N GLY A 36 0.93 -46.20 27.97
CA GLY A 36 0.63 -47.63 27.83
C GLY A 36 1.52 -48.41 26.87
N ILE A 37 1.27 -49.72 26.74
CA ILE A 37 2.08 -50.66 25.95
C ILE A 37 2.04 -50.34 24.44
N TYR A 38 0.91 -49.81 23.97
CA TYR A 38 0.70 -49.29 22.61
C TYR A 38 0.78 -47.76 22.54
N GLY A 39 1.23 -47.13 23.63
CA GLY A 39 1.36 -45.69 23.74
C GLY A 39 2.59 -45.13 23.03
N GLY A 40 2.69 -43.81 22.96
CA GLY A 40 3.81 -43.11 22.33
C GLY A 40 3.58 -41.61 22.24
N TYR A 41 4.49 -40.93 21.56
CA TYR A 41 4.33 -39.56 21.14
C TYR A 41 3.74 -39.51 19.73
N GLU A 42 2.76 -38.64 19.54
CA GLU A 42 2.18 -38.27 18.25
C GLU A 42 2.11 -36.74 18.19
N ILE A 43 2.53 -36.15 17.07
CA ILE A 43 2.36 -34.70 16.87
C ILE A 43 0.86 -34.42 16.82
N ASP A 44 0.41 -33.44 17.61
CA ASP A 44 -0.97 -32.99 17.58
C ASP A 44 -1.26 -32.31 16.24
N LYS A 45 -1.95 -33.03 15.35
CA LYS A 45 -2.33 -32.56 14.01
C LYS A 45 -3.28 -31.36 14.06
N CYS A 46 -3.78 -30.98 15.25
CA CYS A 46 -4.75 -29.91 15.43
C CYS A 46 -4.16 -28.48 15.45
N ASN A 47 -2.83 -28.31 15.49
CA ASN A 47 -2.18 -26.99 15.63
C ASN A 47 -1.16 -26.66 14.52
N SER A 48 -1.21 -27.37 13.40
CA SER A 48 -0.37 -27.04 12.26
C SER A 48 -1.15 -26.17 11.26
N ILE A 49 -0.49 -25.17 10.67
CA ILE A 49 -0.99 -24.42 9.49
C ILE A 49 -1.46 -25.38 8.38
N SER A 50 -1.01 -26.64 8.39
CA SER A 50 -1.48 -27.71 7.50
C SER A 50 -2.97 -28.09 7.64
N LEU A 51 -3.73 -27.53 8.60
CA LEU A 51 -5.19 -27.62 8.63
C LEU A 51 -5.90 -26.57 7.78
N ILE A 52 -5.20 -25.52 7.34
CA ILE A 52 -5.75 -24.55 6.40
C ILE A 52 -5.80 -25.22 5.05
N LYS A 53 -6.98 -25.63 4.61
CA LYS A 53 -7.22 -26.00 3.22
C LYS A 53 -7.60 -24.73 2.46
N LEU A 54 -6.70 -24.26 1.60
CA LEU A 54 -7.06 -23.26 0.60
C LEU A 54 -7.72 -23.95 -0.60
N LEU A 55 -8.67 -23.27 -1.20
CA LEU A 55 -9.23 -23.61 -2.51
C LEU A 55 -8.22 -23.27 -3.61
N ASP A 56 -8.27 -23.98 -4.73
CA ASP A 56 -7.41 -23.68 -5.90
C ASP A 56 -7.59 -22.24 -6.41
N SER A 57 -8.80 -21.69 -6.27
CA SER A 57 -9.10 -20.29 -6.57
C SER A 57 -8.35 -19.32 -5.66
N GLU A 58 -8.15 -19.66 -4.39
CA GLU A 58 -7.42 -18.82 -3.43
C GLU A 58 -5.93 -18.83 -3.71
N VAL A 59 -5.37 -19.99 -4.11
CA VAL A 59 -3.97 -20.10 -4.56
C VAL A 59 -3.75 -19.28 -5.84
N SER A 60 -4.69 -19.36 -6.78
CA SER A 60 -4.65 -18.57 -8.02
C SER A 60 -4.68 -17.05 -7.76
N ILE A 61 -5.43 -16.62 -6.74
CA ILE A 61 -5.44 -15.20 -6.30
C ILE A 61 -4.09 -14.80 -5.72
N LEU A 62 -3.43 -15.65 -4.93
CA LEU A 62 -2.09 -15.38 -4.41
C LEU A 62 -1.07 -15.20 -5.54
N ASP A 63 -1.11 -16.06 -6.56
CA ASP A 63 -0.25 -15.95 -7.73
C ASP A 63 -0.53 -14.67 -8.53
N MET A 64 -1.81 -14.35 -8.75
CA MET A 64 -2.22 -13.10 -9.42
C MET A 64 -1.69 -11.85 -8.70
N ILE A 65 -1.79 -11.82 -7.36
CA ILE A 65 -1.26 -10.71 -6.55
C ILE A 65 0.27 -10.68 -6.63
N ASN A 66 0.93 -11.83 -6.61
CA ASN A 66 2.38 -11.92 -6.72
C ASN A 66 2.87 -11.33 -8.05
N SER A 67 2.28 -11.73 -9.18
CA SER A 67 2.56 -11.14 -10.50
C SER A 67 2.33 -9.64 -10.50
N GLN A 68 1.23 -9.17 -9.90
CA GLN A 68 0.94 -7.75 -9.80
C GLN A 68 2.02 -6.97 -9.04
N LEU A 69 2.53 -7.50 -7.92
CA LEU A 69 3.59 -6.87 -7.15
C LEU A 69 4.92 -6.86 -7.93
N GLU A 70 5.21 -7.91 -8.68
CA GLU A 70 6.37 -7.97 -9.57
C GLU A 70 6.32 -6.90 -10.66
N TYR A 71 5.20 -6.79 -11.40
CA TYR A 71 5.04 -5.80 -12.47
C TYR A 71 5.00 -4.36 -11.96
N ASN A 72 4.45 -4.12 -10.77
CA ASN A 72 4.48 -2.80 -10.14
C ASN A 72 5.85 -2.48 -9.53
N ASN A 73 6.78 -3.44 -9.53
CA ASN A 73 8.08 -3.32 -8.86
C ASN A 73 7.93 -2.92 -7.38
N ASP A 74 6.96 -3.53 -6.68
CA ASP A 74 6.61 -3.20 -5.31
C ASP A 74 7.73 -3.56 -4.32
N ILE A 75 7.96 -2.71 -3.32
CA ILE A 75 9.02 -2.80 -2.30
C ILE A 75 9.02 -4.10 -1.47
N TYR A 76 7.93 -4.86 -1.47
CA TYR A 76 7.81 -6.15 -0.76
C TYR A 76 7.58 -7.35 -1.68
N LYS A 77 7.80 -7.22 -3.01
CA LYS A 77 7.56 -8.31 -3.97
C LYS A 77 8.30 -9.61 -3.62
N ASN A 78 9.56 -9.51 -3.19
CA ASN A 78 10.38 -10.68 -2.87
C ASN A 78 9.91 -11.37 -1.58
N GLU A 79 9.58 -10.60 -0.54
CA GLU A 79 9.01 -11.11 0.71
C GLU A 79 7.67 -11.78 0.48
N PHE A 80 6.80 -11.14 -0.30
CA PHE A 80 5.48 -11.69 -0.62
C PHE A 80 5.60 -12.99 -1.41
N ASN A 81 6.45 -13.04 -2.44
CA ASN A 81 6.74 -14.25 -3.19
C ASN A 81 7.21 -15.39 -2.26
N ASN A 82 8.12 -15.10 -1.33
CA ASN A 82 8.58 -16.09 -0.35
C ASN A 82 7.47 -16.58 0.59
N ILE A 83 6.50 -15.73 0.93
CA ILE A 83 5.32 -16.13 1.71
C ILE A 83 4.42 -17.06 0.89
N VAL A 84 4.15 -16.70 -0.37
CA VAL A 84 3.33 -17.50 -1.29
C VAL A 84 3.94 -18.89 -1.50
N GLU A 85 5.24 -18.96 -1.77
CA GLU A 85 5.95 -20.24 -1.96
C GLU A 85 5.91 -21.12 -0.69
N LYS A 86 6.03 -20.52 0.50
CA LYS A 86 5.87 -21.26 1.77
C LYS A 86 4.45 -21.79 1.96
N ILE A 87 3.43 -21.02 1.60
CA ILE A 87 2.03 -21.43 1.68
C ILE A 87 1.78 -22.63 0.74
N LYS A 88 2.22 -22.53 -0.52
CA LYS A 88 2.11 -23.63 -1.50
C LYS A 88 2.80 -24.92 -1.01
N ALA A 89 3.99 -24.79 -0.41
CA ALA A 89 4.74 -25.93 0.11
C ALA A 89 4.00 -26.67 1.25
N VAL A 90 3.29 -25.95 2.13
CA VAL A 90 2.53 -26.55 3.23
C VAL A 90 1.26 -27.26 2.74
N LEU A 91 0.68 -26.80 1.63
CA LEU A 91 -0.60 -27.29 1.12
C LEU A 91 -0.52 -28.64 0.39
N ASN A 92 0.69 -29.20 0.18
CA ASN A 92 0.89 -30.43 -0.61
C ASN A 92 0.10 -30.40 -1.93
N THR A 93 -0.01 -29.24 -2.59
CA THR A 93 -0.47 -29.18 -3.97
C THR A 93 0.59 -29.87 -4.82
N GLY A 94 0.52 -31.20 -4.85
CA GLY A 94 1.43 -32.10 -5.55
C GLY A 94 1.32 -32.00 -7.07
N GLU A 95 0.47 -31.12 -7.57
CA GLU A 95 0.41 -30.76 -8.97
C GLU A 95 0.65 -29.25 -9.09
N LYS A 96 1.81 -28.92 -9.65
CA LYS A 96 2.06 -27.64 -10.28
C LYS A 96 1.04 -27.47 -11.40
N SER A 97 -0.12 -26.92 -11.09
CA SER A 97 -0.87 -26.18 -12.09
C SER A 97 -0.07 -24.91 -12.38
N ASP A 98 1.00 -25.03 -13.17
CA ASP A 98 1.83 -23.91 -13.67
C ASP A 98 1.03 -22.98 -14.62
N THR A 99 -0.28 -23.16 -14.71
CA THR A 99 -1.18 -22.38 -15.56
C THR A 99 -2.02 -21.45 -14.70
N TYR A 100 -1.40 -20.38 -14.22
CA TYR A 100 -2.14 -19.20 -13.78
C TYR A 100 -2.05 -18.12 -14.87
N MET A 101 -3.07 -17.27 -14.93
CA MET A 101 -3.06 -16.15 -15.86
C MET A 101 -2.20 -15.03 -15.27
N ASP A 102 -1.15 -14.64 -15.98
CA ASP A 102 -0.34 -13.48 -15.60
C ASP A 102 -1.21 -12.23 -15.53
N TYR A 103 -1.07 -11.47 -14.44
CA TYR A 103 -1.76 -10.21 -14.24
C TYR A 103 -0.81 -9.04 -14.46
N PHE A 104 -0.85 -8.48 -15.68
CA PHE A 104 0.02 -7.38 -16.07
C PHE A 104 -0.50 -6.02 -15.58
N THR A 105 0.40 -5.19 -15.07
CA THR A 105 0.12 -3.78 -14.75
C THR A 105 0.96 -2.84 -15.60
N VAL A 106 0.31 -1.88 -16.27
CA VAL A 106 0.98 -0.87 -17.13
C VAL A 106 0.90 0.49 -16.46
N GLN A 107 1.96 0.86 -15.75
CA GLN A 107 2.09 2.17 -15.10
C GLN A 107 3.55 2.63 -15.14
N ALA A 108 3.77 3.94 -15.03
CA ALA A 108 5.12 4.45 -14.76
C ALA A 108 5.60 3.89 -13.41
N GLN A 109 6.87 3.53 -13.33
CA GLN A 109 7.49 3.03 -12.10
C GLN A 109 8.34 4.13 -11.44
N CYS A 110 8.45 4.08 -10.12
CA CYS A 110 9.34 4.99 -9.39
C CYS A 110 10.80 4.71 -9.78
N ASN A 111 11.50 5.76 -10.18
CA ASN A 111 12.94 5.69 -10.47
C ASN A 111 13.73 5.93 -9.17
N CYS A 112 13.80 4.90 -8.33
CA CYS A 112 14.48 4.93 -7.04
C CYS A 112 15.25 3.64 -6.78
N ASP A 113 16.23 3.72 -5.88
CA ASP A 113 16.85 2.52 -5.32
C ASP A 113 15.85 1.78 -4.43
N TYR A 114 15.51 0.56 -4.83
CA TYR A 114 14.50 -0.27 -4.19
C TYR A 114 14.85 -0.58 -2.73
N GLU A 115 16.10 -0.97 -2.47
CA GLU A 115 16.53 -1.38 -1.14
C GLU A 115 16.55 -0.19 -0.18
N SER A 116 16.96 0.99 -0.65
CA SER A 116 16.87 2.24 0.09
C SER A 116 15.42 2.59 0.46
N GLU A 117 14.48 2.53 -0.49
CA GLU A 117 13.06 2.85 -0.22
C GLU A 117 12.42 1.86 0.75
N LYS A 118 12.72 0.57 0.60
CA LYS A 118 12.26 -0.47 1.52
C LYS A 118 12.79 -0.26 2.94
N ASN A 119 14.08 0.10 3.09
CA ASN A 119 14.66 0.41 4.39
C ASN A 119 14.00 1.64 5.03
N LYS A 120 13.70 2.69 4.25
CA LYS A 120 12.89 3.83 4.72
C LYS A 120 11.53 3.38 5.22
N CYS A 121 10.82 2.55 4.46
CA CYS A 121 9.49 2.03 4.87
C CYS A 121 9.56 1.27 6.19
N ASN A 122 10.54 0.37 6.33
CA ASN A 122 10.71 -0.43 7.54
C ASN A 122 11.00 0.45 8.78
N GLU A 123 11.84 1.47 8.63
CA GLU A 123 12.14 2.40 9.73
C GLU A 123 10.95 3.33 10.05
N ILE A 124 10.14 3.70 9.06
CA ILE A 124 8.87 4.42 9.29
C ILE A 124 7.87 3.53 10.06
N ILE A 125 7.72 2.26 9.68
CA ILE A 125 6.85 1.29 10.36
C ILE A 125 7.32 1.10 11.81
N ARG A 126 8.65 1.00 12.02
CA ARG A 126 9.25 0.90 13.35
C ARG A 126 8.96 2.15 14.18
N ALA A 127 9.15 3.35 13.63
CA ALA A 127 8.86 4.61 14.32
C ALA A 127 7.38 4.71 14.70
N TYR A 128 6.46 4.33 13.81
CA TYR A 128 5.03 4.27 14.08
C TYR A 128 4.68 3.28 15.20
N THR A 129 5.23 2.06 15.15
CA THR A 129 4.91 0.99 16.11
C THR A 129 5.43 1.34 17.51
N THR A 130 6.62 1.92 17.58
CA THR A 130 7.29 2.29 18.84
C THR A 130 6.95 3.71 19.33
N LYS A 131 6.12 4.43 18.57
CA LYS A 131 5.63 5.79 18.87
C LYS A 131 6.73 6.85 18.95
N HIS A 132 7.80 6.66 18.18
CA HIS A 132 8.94 7.57 18.11
C HIS A 132 8.79 8.59 16.98
N LYS A 133 9.22 9.82 17.23
CA LYS A 133 9.30 10.86 16.20
C LYS A 133 10.30 10.46 15.13
N PHE A 134 10.08 10.95 13.93
CA PHE A 134 10.91 10.66 12.77
C PHE A 134 11.48 11.96 12.22
N TRP A 135 12.80 12.10 12.23
CA TRP A 135 13.49 13.19 11.56
C TRP A 135 13.76 12.81 10.11
N ILE A 136 13.58 13.76 9.19
CA ILE A 136 13.86 13.60 7.76
C ILE A 136 14.53 14.84 7.19
N GLU A 137 15.52 14.65 6.31
CA GLU A 137 15.92 15.63 5.32
C GLU A 137 15.05 15.45 4.07
N TYR A 138 14.20 16.44 3.77
CA TYR A 138 13.20 16.33 2.71
C TYR A 138 13.42 17.35 1.59
N TYR A 139 13.40 16.86 0.35
CA TYR A 139 13.40 17.71 -0.84
C TYR A 139 11.97 18.05 -1.27
N SER A 140 11.58 19.33 -1.14
CA SER A 140 10.33 19.86 -1.68
C SER A 140 10.56 20.46 -3.07
N LEU A 141 9.61 20.26 -3.98
CA LEU A 141 9.63 20.88 -5.31
C LEU A 141 9.69 22.41 -5.27
N ASN A 142 9.02 23.02 -4.29
CA ASN A 142 8.88 24.48 -4.23
C ASN A 142 9.91 25.14 -3.32
N SER A 143 10.31 24.47 -2.24
CA SER A 143 11.19 25.06 -1.21
C SER A 143 12.57 24.42 -1.11
N GLY A 144 12.89 23.46 -1.99
CA GLY A 144 14.14 22.72 -1.97
C GLY A 144 14.33 21.87 -0.71
N ASN A 145 15.59 21.64 -0.34
CA ASN A 145 15.99 20.85 0.82
C ASN A 145 15.59 21.51 2.13
N SER A 146 15.06 20.70 3.05
CA SER A 146 14.79 21.18 4.40
C SER A 146 14.53 20.04 5.38
N GLU A 147 14.92 20.25 6.63
CA GLU A 147 14.70 19.28 7.70
C GLU A 147 13.29 19.35 8.30
N ARG A 148 12.76 18.21 8.71
CA ARG A 148 11.46 18.08 9.37
C ARG A 148 11.53 17.05 10.48
N ILE A 149 10.83 17.34 11.58
CA ILE A 149 10.41 16.34 12.55
C ILE A 149 8.94 16.04 12.27
N VAL A 150 8.63 14.76 12.09
CA VAL A 150 7.31 14.29 11.73
C VAL A 150 6.88 13.11 12.61
N HIS A 151 5.58 12.97 12.78
CA HIS A 151 4.96 11.85 13.48
C HIS A 151 4.30 10.97 12.42
N PRO A 152 4.80 9.76 12.12
CA PRO A 152 4.21 8.90 11.08
C PRO A 152 2.80 8.43 11.46
N TYR A 153 1.88 8.34 10.50
CA TYR A 153 0.51 7.79 10.71
C TYR A 153 0.15 6.66 9.76
N GLY A 154 0.80 6.58 8.60
CA GLY A 154 0.56 5.50 7.65
C GLY A 154 1.42 5.62 6.41
N LEU A 155 1.53 4.50 5.70
CA LEU A 155 2.10 4.41 4.36
C LEU A 155 0.96 4.13 3.37
N PHE A 156 1.06 4.69 2.17
CA PHE A 156 0.12 4.42 1.09
C PHE A 156 0.81 4.59 -0.27
N ASN A 157 0.27 3.92 -1.29
CA ASN A 157 0.76 4.02 -2.67
C ASN A 157 -0.14 4.92 -3.51
N TYR A 158 0.47 5.73 -4.37
CA TYR A 158 -0.23 6.54 -5.36
C TYR A 158 0.61 6.68 -6.62
N LYS A 159 0.04 6.31 -7.78
CA LYS A 159 0.73 6.31 -9.10
C LYS A 159 2.11 5.60 -9.04
N SER A 160 2.15 4.39 -8.46
CA SER A 160 3.36 3.57 -8.28
C SER A 160 4.46 4.18 -7.42
N ASP A 161 4.15 5.21 -6.64
CA ASP A 161 5.05 5.82 -5.68
C ASP A 161 4.54 5.63 -4.25
N THR A 162 5.46 5.38 -3.31
CA THR A 162 5.13 5.26 -1.89
C THR A 162 5.21 6.62 -1.19
N TYR A 163 4.23 6.87 -0.32
CA TYR A 163 4.11 8.07 0.49
C TYR A 163 3.88 7.70 1.94
N MET A 164 4.35 8.57 2.83
CA MET A 164 4.04 8.56 4.25
C MET A 164 3.11 9.73 4.56
N VAL A 165 1.95 9.47 5.14
CA VAL A 165 1.16 10.51 5.83
C VAL A 165 1.72 10.69 7.23
N ALA A 166 2.05 11.93 7.59
CA ALA A 166 2.61 12.25 8.89
C ALA A 166 2.19 13.65 9.38
N PHE A 167 2.04 13.81 10.69
CA PHE A 167 1.90 15.13 11.30
C PHE A 167 3.26 15.82 11.32
N CYS A 168 3.37 16.98 10.66
CA CYS A 168 4.61 17.74 10.55
C CYS A 168 4.67 18.85 11.59
N GLU A 169 5.60 18.78 12.55
CA GLU A 169 5.69 19.76 13.64
C GLU A 169 5.92 21.18 13.12
N LYS A 170 6.81 21.34 12.13
CA LYS A 170 7.11 22.65 11.52
C LYS A 170 5.89 23.32 10.87
N ARG A 171 4.90 22.55 10.42
CA ARG A 171 3.73 23.05 9.69
C ARG A 171 2.43 22.93 10.52
N PHE A 172 2.51 22.30 11.69
CA PHE A 172 1.38 22.04 12.59
C PHE A 172 0.17 21.41 11.87
N LYS A 173 0.41 20.48 10.95
CA LYS A 173 -0.65 19.77 10.21
C LYS A 173 -0.15 18.45 9.62
N PHE A 174 -1.08 17.58 9.24
CA PHE A 174 -0.82 16.38 8.44
C PHE A 174 -0.38 16.75 7.02
N ILE A 175 0.67 16.08 6.56
CA ILE A 175 1.27 16.26 5.23
C ILE A 175 1.72 14.88 4.70
N ASP A 176 1.60 14.72 3.38
CA ASP A 176 2.08 13.55 2.67
C ASP A 176 3.53 13.78 2.22
N PHE A 177 4.41 12.84 2.56
CA PHE A 177 5.82 12.85 2.19
C PHE A 177 6.10 11.72 1.22
N LYS A 178 6.45 12.05 -0.03
CA LYS A 178 6.95 11.08 -1.01
C LYS A 178 8.29 10.48 -0.55
N LEU A 179 8.39 9.16 -0.40
CA LEU A 179 9.58 8.54 0.21
C LEU A 179 10.86 8.75 -0.60
N CYS A 180 10.78 8.68 -1.93
CA CYS A 180 11.94 8.93 -2.80
C CYS A 180 12.50 10.36 -2.72
N ARG A 181 11.79 11.30 -2.07
CA ARG A 181 12.27 12.67 -1.79
C ARG A 181 12.88 12.84 -0.39
N ILE A 182 12.83 11.80 0.45
CA ILE A 182 13.55 11.74 1.72
C ILE A 182 15.01 11.38 1.40
N LYS A 183 15.91 12.32 1.66
CA LYS A 183 17.36 12.18 1.41
C LYS A 183 18.07 11.48 2.55
N ASP A 184 17.70 11.82 3.77
CA ASP A 184 18.22 11.22 5.00
C ASP A 184 17.11 11.15 6.05
N TYR A 185 17.24 10.25 7.01
CA TYR A 185 16.23 10.01 8.03
C TYR A 185 16.80 9.39 9.31
N LYS A 186 16.10 9.62 10.42
CA LYS A 186 16.47 9.05 11.72
C LYS A 186 15.24 8.88 12.61
N VAL A 187 15.09 7.70 13.21
CA VAL A 187 14.16 7.50 14.33
C VAL A 187 14.73 8.17 15.57
N LEU A 188 13.98 9.09 16.16
CA LEU A 188 14.38 9.83 17.35
C LEU A 188 14.01 9.06 18.62
N GLU A 189 14.68 9.34 19.74
CA GLU A 189 14.30 8.79 21.05
C GLU A 189 13.04 9.44 21.61
N GLU A 190 12.73 10.66 21.15
CA GLU A 190 11.52 11.37 21.52
C GLU A 190 10.28 10.64 21.01
N LYS A 191 9.30 10.47 21.89
CA LYS A 191 8.01 9.88 21.54
C LYS A 191 6.98 10.94 21.19
N TYR A 192 5.96 10.54 20.44
CA TYR A 192 4.76 11.34 20.20
C TYR A 192 3.52 10.55 20.61
N ASN A 193 2.45 11.27 20.94
CA ASN A 193 1.15 10.67 21.18
C ASN A 193 0.41 10.59 19.85
N VAL A 194 -0.04 9.39 19.49
CA VAL A 194 -0.88 9.20 18.31
C VAL A 194 -2.22 9.87 18.56
N ASP A 195 -2.56 10.82 17.69
CA ASP A 195 -3.87 11.43 17.64
C ASP A 195 -4.87 10.38 17.16
N LYS A 196 -5.69 9.89 18.10
CA LYS A 196 -6.73 8.89 17.82
C LYS A 196 -7.89 9.43 16.99
N SER A 197 -7.99 10.76 16.83
CA SER A 197 -9.00 11.36 15.97
C SER A 197 -8.62 11.32 14.48
N PHE A 198 -7.36 11.03 14.15
CA PHE A 198 -6.95 10.88 12.76
C PHE A 198 -7.68 9.71 12.08
N SER A 199 -8.36 10.01 10.98
CA SER A 199 -8.99 9.03 10.09
C SER A 199 -8.47 9.21 8.67
N TRP A 200 -8.01 8.13 8.04
CA TRP A 200 -7.59 8.16 6.64
C TRP A 200 -8.72 8.58 5.72
N ASP A 201 -9.93 8.07 5.95
CA ASP A 201 -11.10 8.36 5.10
C ASP A 201 -11.46 9.85 5.16
N GLU A 202 -11.37 10.46 6.34
CA GLU A 202 -11.59 11.90 6.50
C GLU A 202 -10.45 12.73 5.91
N TYR A 203 -9.21 12.33 6.17
CA TYR A 203 -8.02 13.01 5.66
C TYR A 203 -7.94 13.00 4.12
N SER A 204 -8.35 11.89 3.51
CA SER A 204 -8.34 11.69 2.06
C SER A 204 -9.61 12.15 1.33
N LYS A 205 -10.67 12.51 2.08
CA LYS A 205 -11.96 12.92 1.53
C LYS A 205 -11.84 14.06 0.52
N ASN A 206 -12.57 13.92 -0.59
CA ASN A 206 -12.68 14.89 -1.69
C ASN A 206 -11.36 15.27 -2.37
N SER A 207 -10.28 14.51 -2.18
CA SER A 207 -9.02 14.71 -2.91
C SER A 207 -8.97 13.84 -4.17
N ILE A 208 -8.49 14.41 -5.28
CA ILE A 208 -7.98 13.56 -6.38
C ILE A 208 -6.63 13.02 -5.93
N GLY A 209 -6.59 11.74 -5.55
CA GLY A 209 -5.37 11.10 -5.06
C GLY A 209 -4.84 11.72 -3.77
N ILE A 210 -3.59 12.17 -3.80
CA ILE A 210 -2.83 12.59 -2.60
C ILE A 210 -2.90 14.08 -2.31
N TYR A 211 -3.48 14.86 -3.22
CA TYR A 211 -3.38 16.31 -3.13
C TYR A 211 -4.40 16.86 -2.15
N LYS A 212 -3.88 17.46 -1.08
CA LYS A 212 -4.66 18.15 -0.05
C LYS A 212 -4.64 19.64 -0.31
N GLY A 213 -5.67 20.33 0.16
CA GLY A 213 -5.77 21.77 0.04
C GLY A 213 -7.15 22.29 0.40
N GLU A 214 -7.38 23.54 0.01
CA GLU A 214 -8.70 24.15 0.05
C GLU A 214 -9.68 23.35 -0.80
N GLU A 215 -10.91 23.23 -0.30
CA GLU A 215 -12.00 22.63 -1.04
C GLU A 215 -12.63 23.70 -1.94
N ILE A 216 -12.78 23.39 -3.22
CA ILE A 216 -13.42 24.24 -4.21
C ILE A 216 -14.58 23.49 -4.87
N SER A 217 -15.67 24.20 -5.17
CA SER A 217 -16.78 23.65 -5.95
C SER A 217 -16.47 23.83 -7.43
N VAL A 218 -16.43 22.74 -8.18
CA VAL A 218 -16.02 22.68 -9.58
C VAL A 218 -17.20 22.24 -10.41
N VAL A 219 -17.48 22.97 -11.49
CA VAL A 219 -18.45 22.62 -12.53
C VAL A 219 -17.72 22.68 -13.86
N ILE A 220 -17.65 21.55 -14.56
CA ILE A 220 -17.00 21.45 -15.87
C ILE A 220 -17.92 20.75 -16.87
N LYS A 221 -17.90 21.22 -18.11
CA LYS A 221 -18.52 20.55 -19.24
C LYS A 221 -17.44 19.77 -19.98
N ILE A 222 -17.66 18.48 -20.21
CA ILE A 222 -16.70 17.60 -20.87
C ILE A 222 -17.35 17.00 -22.11
N SER A 223 -16.72 17.14 -23.27
CA SER A 223 -17.20 16.60 -24.55
C SER A 223 -16.64 15.20 -24.83
N HIS A 224 -17.25 14.51 -25.78
CA HIS A 224 -16.77 13.21 -26.26
C HIS A 224 -15.38 13.36 -26.93
N PRO A 225 -14.42 12.42 -26.74
CA PRO A 225 -14.56 11.11 -26.07
C PRO A 225 -14.26 11.12 -24.57
N PHE A 226 -13.71 12.22 -24.02
CA PHE A 226 -13.32 12.26 -22.62
C PHE A 226 -14.51 12.13 -21.67
N SER A 227 -15.70 12.58 -22.08
CA SER A 227 -16.92 12.40 -21.30
C SER A 227 -17.16 10.94 -20.88
N THR A 228 -16.87 9.98 -21.77
CA THR A 228 -16.94 8.54 -21.48
C THR A 228 -15.92 8.13 -20.42
N ILE A 229 -14.64 8.50 -20.60
CA ILE A 229 -13.54 8.13 -19.70
C ILE A 229 -13.76 8.72 -18.29
N ILE A 230 -14.28 9.95 -18.20
CA ILE A 230 -14.50 10.61 -16.92
C ILE A 230 -15.67 9.97 -16.17
N LYS A 231 -16.76 9.59 -16.85
CA LYS A 231 -17.92 9.00 -16.17
C LYS A 231 -17.74 7.55 -15.71
N GLU A 232 -16.75 6.83 -16.26
CA GLU A 232 -16.38 5.46 -15.84
C GLU A 232 -15.75 5.39 -14.44
N LYS A 233 -15.37 6.53 -13.84
CA LYS A 233 -14.63 6.58 -12.59
C LYS A 233 -15.34 7.39 -11.51
N VAL A 234 -15.19 6.93 -10.28
CA VAL A 234 -15.45 7.74 -9.08
C VAL A 234 -14.16 8.50 -8.75
N TRP A 235 -14.11 9.77 -9.14
CA TRP A 235 -13.02 10.70 -8.84
C TRP A 235 -13.13 11.23 -7.40
N VAL A 236 -14.35 11.54 -6.96
CA VAL A 236 -14.69 11.95 -5.60
C VAL A 236 -16.10 11.50 -5.25
N ASN A 237 -16.35 11.16 -3.98
CA ASN A 237 -17.62 10.56 -3.55
C ASN A 237 -18.85 11.47 -3.73
N ASN A 238 -18.66 12.78 -3.83
CA ASN A 238 -19.71 13.78 -4.00
C ASN A 238 -19.89 14.24 -5.46
N GLN A 239 -19.31 13.54 -6.44
CA GLN A 239 -19.48 13.91 -7.84
C GLN A 239 -20.91 13.69 -8.33
N GLN A 240 -21.38 14.59 -9.17
CA GLN A 240 -22.64 14.49 -9.90
C GLN A 240 -22.33 14.61 -11.39
N ILE A 241 -22.91 13.71 -12.18
CA ILE A 241 -22.75 13.67 -13.62
C ILE A 241 -24.12 13.79 -14.26
N ILE A 242 -24.28 14.77 -15.15
CA ILE A 242 -25.47 14.96 -15.97
C ILE A 242 -25.06 14.71 -17.42
N GLU A 243 -25.69 13.76 -18.08
CA GLU A 243 -25.43 13.45 -19.49
C GLU A 243 -26.31 14.31 -20.42
N TYR A 244 -25.79 14.64 -21.59
CA TYR A 244 -26.51 15.36 -22.65
C TYR A 244 -26.57 14.53 -23.94
N ASP A 245 -27.53 14.86 -24.82
CA ASP A 245 -27.77 14.16 -26.09
C ASP A 245 -26.57 14.19 -27.05
N ASP A 246 -25.73 15.23 -26.96
CA ASP A 246 -24.50 15.39 -27.75
C ASP A 246 -23.33 14.53 -27.23
N LYS A 247 -23.59 13.61 -26.30
CA LYS A 247 -22.62 12.77 -25.59
C LYS A 247 -21.65 13.53 -24.70
N SER A 248 -21.87 14.83 -24.47
CA SER A 248 -21.14 15.57 -23.44
C SER A 248 -21.73 15.29 -22.06
N ILE A 249 -20.97 15.61 -21.03
CA ILE A 249 -21.41 15.56 -19.63
C ILE A 249 -21.17 16.88 -18.94
N MET A 250 -22.01 17.21 -17.96
CA MET A 250 -21.70 18.17 -16.91
C MET A 250 -21.22 17.40 -15.69
N PHE A 251 -20.00 17.65 -15.25
CA PHE A 251 -19.44 17.12 -14.01
C PHE A 251 -19.46 18.21 -12.93
N LYS A 252 -20.03 17.91 -11.77
CA LYS A 252 -20.08 18.80 -10.61
C LYS A 252 -19.54 18.09 -9.38
N ALA A 253 -18.60 18.70 -8.67
CA ALA A 253 -18.12 18.15 -7.40
C ALA A 253 -17.48 19.23 -6.52
N LYS A 254 -17.36 18.96 -5.22
CA LYS A 254 -16.42 19.69 -4.36
C LYS A 254 -15.14 18.90 -4.22
N MET A 255 -14.02 19.53 -4.54
CA MET A 255 -12.73 18.86 -4.73
C MET A 255 -11.63 19.63 -4.00
N ARG A 256 -10.60 18.92 -3.54
CA ARG A 256 -9.43 19.47 -2.84
C ARG A 256 -8.18 19.33 -3.69
N GLY A 257 -7.26 20.29 -3.52
CA GLY A 257 -5.98 20.29 -4.22
C GLY A 257 -6.05 21.04 -5.54
N TYR A 258 -6.04 22.37 -5.46
CA TYR A 258 -6.25 23.27 -6.59
C TYR A 258 -5.35 23.02 -7.82
N GLU A 259 -4.05 22.85 -7.61
CA GLU A 259 -3.11 22.62 -8.72
C GLU A 259 -3.30 21.26 -9.40
N GLU A 260 -3.72 20.21 -8.67
CA GLU A 260 -4.00 18.91 -9.29
C GLU A 260 -5.33 18.96 -10.05
N ILE A 261 -6.34 19.68 -9.53
CA ILE A 261 -7.59 19.93 -10.27
C ILE A 261 -7.26 20.61 -11.60
N LYS A 262 -6.37 21.62 -11.59
CA LYS A 262 -5.89 22.27 -12.82
C LYS A 262 -5.21 21.27 -13.76
N SER A 263 -4.26 20.47 -13.25
CA SER A 263 -3.55 19.47 -14.04
C SER A 263 -4.50 18.41 -14.63
N TRP A 264 -5.51 18.00 -13.87
CA TRP A 264 -6.52 17.04 -14.30
C TRP A 264 -7.38 17.61 -15.43
N ILE A 265 -7.83 18.87 -15.31
CA ILE A 265 -8.54 19.57 -16.38
C ILE A 265 -7.65 19.68 -17.63
N LEU A 266 -6.42 20.17 -17.48
CA LEU A 266 -5.49 20.32 -18.61
C LEU A 266 -5.18 18.99 -19.31
N SER A 267 -5.18 17.86 -18.59
CA SER A 267 -4.97 16.53 -19.17
C SER A 267 -6.03 16.12 -20.20
N MET A 268 -7.21 16.75 -20.16
CA MET A 268 -8.29 16.52 -21.14
C MET A 268 -8.19 17.47 -22.35
N GLY A 269 -7.25 18.42 -22.34
CA GLY A 269 -7.04 19.35 -23.45
C GLY A 269 -8.32 20.10 -23.85
N ALA A 270 -8.60 20.13 -25.15
CA ALA A 270 -9.76 20.86 -25.71
C ALA A 270 -11.13 20.18 -25.45
N TYR A 271 -11.16 19.03 -24.77
CA TYR A 271 -12.40 18.30 -24.49
C TYR A 271 -13.09 18.74 -23.19
N VAL A 272 -12.52 19.72 -22.47
CA VAL A 272 -13.10 20.21 -21.22
C VAL A 272 -13.21 21.73 -21.24
N GLU A 273 -14.33 22.20 -20.70
CA GLU A 273 -14.58 23.61 -20.43
C GLU A 273 -14.87 23.77 -18.94
N VAL A 274 -14.14 24.67 -18.28
CA VAL A 274 -14.46 25.07 -16.91
C VAL A 274 -15.65 26.00 -16.95
N VAL A 275 -16.77 25.60 -16.33
CA VAL A 275 -17.98 26.42 -16.22
C VAL A 275 -17.91 27.27 -14.95
N GLU A 276 -17.54 26.66 -13.82
CA GLU A 276 -17.32 27.33 -12.54
C GLU A 276 -16.17 26.65 -11.75
N PRO A 277 -15.42 27.38 -10.92
CA PRO A 277 -15.50 28.83 -10.68
C PRO A 277 -14.66 29.63 -11.69
N ASP A 278 -14.96 30.92 -11.86
CA ASP A 278 -14.23 31.81 -12.79
C ASP A 278 -12.74 31.90 -12.48
N ARG A 279 -12.36 31.84 -11.20
CA ARG A 279 -10.95 31.79 -10.79
C ARG A 279 -10.22 30.62 -11.46
N LEU A 280 -10.82 29.42 -11.43
CA LEU A 280 -10.24 28.23 -12.02
C LEU A 280 -10.17 28.34 -13.54
N ARG A 281 -11.24 28.83 -14.18
CA ARG A 281 -11.26 29.10 -15.61
C ARG A 281 -10.13 30.05 -16.02
N ASN A 282 -9.96 31.17 -15.32
CA ASN A 282 -8.92 32.16 -15.60
C ASN A 282 -7.51 31.59 -15.41
N ASP A 283 -7.29 30.79 -14.36
CA ASP A 283 -6.00 30.16 -14.13
C ASP A 283 -5.65 29.12 -15.20
N ILE A 284 -6.64 28.41 -15.75
CA ILE A 284 -6.46 27.51 -16.90
C ILE A 284 -6.10 28.30 -18.16
N LEU A 285 -6.80 29.41 -18.44
CA LEU A 285 -6.49 30.28 -19.57
C LEU A 285 -5.06 30.84 -19.49
N LEU A 286 -4.64 31.30 -18.30
CA LEU A 286 -3.28 31.77 -18.08
C LEU A 286 -2.24 30.68 -18.33
N GLU A 287 -2.52 29.43 -17.94
CA GLU A 287 -1.62 28.32 -18.19
C GLU A 287 -1.54 27.97 -19.68
N ILE A 288 -2.67 27.98 -20.40
CA ILE A 288 -2.71 27.79 -21.85
C ILE A 288 -1.90 28.87 -22.59
N GLU A 289 -1.98 30.14 -22.15
CA GLU A 289 -1.17 31.22 -22.73
C GLU A 289 0.33 31.04 -22.49
N LYS A 290 0.75 30.43 -21.36
CA LYS A 290 2.15 30.04 -21.16
C LYS A 290 2.55 28.90 -22.10
N MET A 291 1.71 27.87 -22.22
CA MET A 291 1.95 26.73 -23.11
C MET A 291 2.11 27.19 -24.56
N LYS A 292 1.23 28.09 -25.03
CA LYS A 292 1.28 28.69 -26.37
C LYS A 292 2.55 29.50 -26.65
N LYS A 293 3.26 29.98 -25.62
CA LYS A 293 4.55 30.66 -25.79
C LYS A 293 5.73 29.69 -25.93
N ILE A 294 5.57 28.44 -25.51
CA ILE A 294 6.62 27.41 -25.55
C ILE A 294 6.66 26.70 -26.91
N TYR A 295 5.49 26.47 -27.52
CA TYR A 295 5.30 25.78 -28.80
C TYR A 295 4.94 26.75 -29.90
#